data_AF-A0A8J6I6D0-F1
#
_entry.id   AF-A0A8J6I6D0-F1
#
_cell.length_a   1.000
_cell.length_b   1.000
_cell.length_c   1.000
_cell.angle_alpha   90.00
_cell.angle_beta   90.00
_cell.angle_gamma   90.00
#
_symmetry.space_group_name_H-M   'P 1'
#
loop_
_entity.id
_entity.type
_entity.pdbx_description
1 polymer ?
#
loop_
_entity_poly.entity_id
_entity_poly.type
_entity_poly.pdbx_seq_one_letter_code
_entity_poly.pdbx_strand_id
1 'polypeptide(L)' 'MTGTDPYALAEAAGARLRELTGPVDFAVVLGSGWNGVVDELGAGDGFPMSELPGFAPPTAEGHRGRVHLAVAGPHRV' A
#
# COMPACT_ATOMS: atom_id res chain seq x y z
N MET A 1 10.51 -5.76 26.88
CA MET A 1 9.72 -5.59 25.64
C MET A 1 10.69 -5.15 24.56
N THR A 2 11.39 -6.09 23.93
CA THR A 2 12.25 -5.82 22.77
C THR A 2 11.31 -5.53 21.60
N GLY A 3 10.85 -4.28 21.53
CA GLY A 3 10.00 -3.83 20.43
C GLY A 3 10.76 -3.94 19.13
N THR A 4 10.11 -4.50 18.11
CA THR A 4 10.65 -4.53 16.75
C THR A 4 11.05 -3.12 16.34
N ASP A 5 12.24 -2.96 15.77
CA ASP A 5 12.70 -1.66 15.28
C ASP A 5 11.76 -1.17 14.16
N PRO A 6 11.04 -0.05 14.37
CA PRO A 6 10.08 0.45 13.39
C PRO A 6 10.76 0.84 12.07
N TYR A 7 12.02 1.30 12.09
CA TYR A 7 12.74 1.67 10.87
C TYR A 7 13.16 0.42 10.09
N ALA A 8 13.62 -0.63 10.78
CA ALA A 8 13.90 -1.91 10.14
C ALA A 8 12.66 -2.54 9.49
N LEU A 9 11.49 -2.44 10.13
CA LEU A 9 10.22 -2.88 9.54
C LEU A 9 9.84 -2.05 8.31
N ALA A 10 9.98 -0.72 8.39
CA ALA A 10 9.67 0.16 7.27
C ALA A 10 10.56 -0.12 6.05
N GLU A 11 11.86 -0.36 6.25
CA GLU A 11 12.78 -0.75 5.18
C GLU A 11 12.38 -2.09 4.54
N ALA A 12 12.06 -3.10 5.36
CA ALA A 12 11.60 -4.40 4.86
C ALA A 12 10.27 -4.29 4.08
N ALA A 13 9.32 -3.49 4.58
CA ALA A 13 8.07 -3.20 3.91
C ALA A 13 8.29 -2.49 2.57
N GLY A 14 9.18 -1.49 2.56
CA GLY A 14 9.54 -0.73 1.36
C GLY A 14 10.23 -1.60 0.30
N ALA A 15 11.12 -2.51 0.71
CA ALA A 15 11.73 -3.47 -0.19
C ALA A 15 10.67 -4.39 -0.82
N ARG A 16 9.79 -4.97 0.00
CA ARG A 16 8.71 -5.84 -0.49
C ARG A 16 7.72 -5.11 -1.40
N LEU A 17 7.40 -3.85 -1.08
CA LEU A 17 6.55 -3.02 -1.93
C LEU A 17 7.18 -2.85 -3.33
N ARG A 18 8.47 -2.51 -3.40
CA ARG A 18 9.17 -2.33 -4.69
C ARG A 18 9.31 -3.64 -5.47
N GLU A 19 9.38 -4.79 -4.82
CA GLU A 19 9.31 -6.08 -5.52
C GLU A 19 7.96 -6.30 -6.20
N LEU A 20 6.87 -5.91 -5.53
CA LEU A 20 5.51 -6.11 -6.01
C LEU A 20 5.09 -5.07 -7.06
N THR A 21 5.55 -3.83 -6.94
CA THR A 21 5.09 -2.71 -7.79
C THR A 21 6.17 -2.11 -8.68
N GLY A 22 7.45 -2.42 -8.43
CA GLY A 22 8.57 -1.64 -8.96
C GLY A 22 8.72 -0.29 -8.24
N PRO A 23 9.59 0.62 -8.74
CA PRO A 23 9.75 1.94 -8.15
C PRO A 23 8.51 2.82 -8.37
N VAL A 24 8.11 3.54 -7.32
CA VAL A 24 7.03 4.54 -7.35
C VAL A 24 7.58 5.91 -6.95
N ASP A 25 6.93 6.97 -7.43
CA ASP A 25 7.35 8.35 -7.16
C ASP A 25 6.83 8.85 -5.81
N PHE A 26 5.60 8.46 -5.44
CA PHE A 26 4.97 8.79 -4.18
C PHE A 26 3.91 7.75 -3.81
N ALA A 27 3.35 7.87 -2.60
CA ALA A 27 2.26 7.02 -2.13
C ALA A 27 1.14 7.90 -1.56
N VAL A 28 -0.10 7.45 -1.72
CA VAL A 28 -1.28 8.12 -1.16
C VAL A 28 -2.00 7.18 -0.20
N VAL A 29 -2.29 7.66 1.02
CA VAL A 29 -3.08 6.92 2.01
C VAL A 29 -4.51 7.44 1.99
N LEU A 30 -5.44 6.59 1.59
CA LEU A 30 -6.85 6.95 1.49
C LEU A 30 -7.55 6.77 2.83
N GLY A 31 -8.11 7.87 3.34
CA GLY A 31 -8.96 7.85 4.54
C GLY A 31 -10.36 7.30 4.26
N SER A 32 -11.16 7.18 5.32
CA SER A 32 -12.56 6.78 5.21
C SER A 32 -13.33 7.67 4.22
N GLY A 33 -14.07 7.03 3.30
CA GLY A 33 -14.86 7.71 2.27
C GLY A 33 -14.15 7.94 0.94
N TRP A 34 -12.83 7.69 0.85
CA TRP A 34 -12.04 7.97 -0.36
C TRP A 34 -11.76 6.75 -1.24
N ASN A 35 -12.27 5.56 -0.88
CA ASN A 35 -11.97 4.33 -1.63
C ASN A 35 -12.41 4.39 -3.10
N GLY A 36 -13.46 5.14 -3.44
CA GLY A 36 -13.91 5.30 -4.83
C GLY A 36 -12.88 5.97 -5.75
N VAL A 37 -11.89 6.68 -5.19
CA VAL A 37 -10.80 7.28 -5.98
C VAL A 37 -9.97 6.22 -6.69
N VAL A 38 -9.83 5.02 -6.11
CA VAL A 38 -9.07 3.93 -6.73
C VAL A 38 -9.66 3.55 -8.09
N ASP A 39 -10.99 3.48 -8.17
CA ASP A 39 -11.71 3.16 -9.40
C ASP A 39 -11.61 4.31 -10.42
N GLU A 40 -11.71 5.57 -9.96
CA GLU A 40 -11.59 6.76 -10.82
C GLU A 40 -10.18 6.92 -11.40
N LEU A 41 -9.14 6.50 -10.66
CA LEU A 41 -7.75 6.49 -11.13
C LEU A 41 -7.48 5.38 -12.16
N GLY A 42 -8.45 4.49 -12.41
CA GLY A 42 -8.25 3.32 -13.27
C GLY A 42 -7.15 2.39 -12.75
N ALA A 43 -6.95 2.36 -11.43
CA ALA A 43 -5.93 1.52 -10.82
C ALA A 43 -6.26 0.05 -11.05
N GLY A 44 -5.24 -0.77 -11.27
CA GLY A 44 -5.42 -2.22 -11.44
C GLY A 44 -5.86 -2.90 -10.14
N ASP A 45 -6.10 -4.21 -10.24
CA ASP A 45 -6.32 -5.06 -9.07
C ASP A 45 -5.15 -4.91 -8.09
N GLY A 46 -5.46 -4.47 -6.88
CA GLY A 46 -4.47 -4.30 -5.83
C GLY A 46 -4.01 -5.63 -5.24
N PHE A 47 -3.17 -5.57 -4.21
CA PHE A 47 -2.82 -6.72 -3.36
C PHE A 47 -3.07 -6.37 -1.88
N PRO A 48 -3.31 -7.36 -1.01
CA PRO A 48 -3.53 -7.09 0.40
C PRO A 48 -2.29 -6.50 1.07
N MET A 49 -2.49 -5.43 1.84
CA MET A 49 -1.41 -4.71 2.54
C MET A 49 -0.67 -5.60 3.55
N SER A 50 -1.30 -6.68 4.01
CA SER A 50 -0.69 -7.72 4.85
C SER A 50 0.45 -8.50 4.18
N GLU A 51 0.62 -8.38 2.86
CA GLU A 51 1.83 -8.87 2.18
C GLU A 51 3.08 -8.03 2.48
N LEU A 52 2.91 -6.84 3.07
CA LEU A 52 4.01 -5.98 3.47
C LEU A 52 4.41 -6.27 4.94
N PRO A 53 5.69 -6.55 5.21
CA PRO A 53 6.20 -6.67 6.58
C PRO A 53 5.76 -5.52 7.50
N GLY A 54 5.32 -5.86 8.72
CA GLY A 54 4.90 -4.85 9.71
C GLY A 54 3.49 -4.30 9.53
N PHE A 55 2.80 -4.60 8.42
CA PHE A 55 1.39 -4.25 8.25
C PHE A 55 0.48 -5.33 8.85
N ALA A 56 -0.43 -4.91 9.71
CA ALA A 56 -1.37 -5.81 10.35
C ALA A 56 -2.38 -6.37 9.32
N PRO A 57 -2.77 -7.65 9.43
CA PRO A 57 -3.86 -8.19 8.65
C PRO A 57 -5.16 -7.42 8.93
N PRO A 58 -6.02 -7.19 7.91
CA PRO A 58 -7.24 -6.42 8.08
C PRO A 58 -8.19 -7.12 9.06
N THR A 59 -8.82 -6.35 9.95
CA THR A 59 -9.74 -6.84 10.99
C THR A 59 -11.22 -6.64 10.66
N ALA A 60 -11.55 -6.03 9.50
CA ALA A 60 -12.92 -5.73 9.08
C ALA A 60 -13.19 -6.17 7.63
N GLU A 61 -14.42 -6.61 7.33
CA GLU A 61 -14.85 -6.99 5.97
C GLU A 61 -14.89 -5.80 4.99
N GLY A 62 -14.26 -5.96 3.81
CA GLY A 62 -14.28 -5.01 2.69
C GLY A 62 -12.92 -4.80 2.01
N HIS A 63 -12.85 -3.90 1.02
CA HIS A 63 -11.62 -3.43 0.32
C HIS A 63 -10.60 -2.69 1.23
N ARG A 64 -10.78 -2.75 2.56
CA ARG A 64 -9.97 -2.01 3.52
C ARG A 64 -8.60 -2.70 3.65
N GLY A 65 -7.54 -1.99 3.28
CA GLY A 65 -6.16 -2.49 3.39
C GLY A 65 -5.64 -3.19 2.14
N ARG A 66 -5.92 -2.65 0.96
CA ARG A 66 -5.26 -3.04 -0.28
C ARG A 66 -4.31 -1.94 -0.74
N VAL A 67 -3.22 -2.35 -1.38
CA VAL A 67 -2.30 -1.46 -2.09
C VAL A 67 -2.61 -1.57 -3.57
N HIS A 68 -2.81 -0.44 -4.23
CA HIS A 68 -3.06 -0.35 -5.66
C HIS A 68 -1.93 0.44 -6.31
N LEU A 69 -1.63 0.11 -7.56
CA LEU A 69 -0.68 0.85 -8.38
C LEU A 69 -1.47 1.62 -9.44
N ALA A 70 -1.24 2.92 -9.52
CA ALA A 70 -1.84 3.78 -10.52
C ALA A 70 -0.79 4.67 -11.19
N VAL A 71 -1.23 5.33 -12.27
CA VAL A 71 -0.41 6.30 -13.00
C VAL A 71 -1.15 7.64 -13.01
N ALA A 72 -0.54 8.65 -12.41
CA ALA A 72 -1.05 10.01 -12.33
C ALA A 72 -0.18 10.92 -13.23
N GLY A 73 -0.59 11.06 -14.49
CA GLY A 73 0.23 11.75 -15.49
C GLY A 73 1.54 10.99 -15.76
N PRO A 74 2.72 11.59 -15.58
CA PRO A 74 3.99 10.88 -15.74
C PRO A 74 4.40 10.06 -14.49
N HIS A 75 3.65 10.16 -13.39
CA HIS A 75 4.07 9.60 -12.11
C HIS A 75 3.41 8.27 -11.79
N ARG A 76 4.17 7.38 -11.17
CA ARG A 76 3.69 6.11 -10.60
C ARG A 76 3.39 6.32 -9.12
N VAL A 77 2.17 5.96 -8.70
CA VAL A 77 1.65 6.14 -7.35
C VAL A 77 1.08 4.85 -6.79
#